data_AF-A0A6I5C8A0-F1
#
_entry.id   AF-A0A6I5C8A0-F1
#
_cell.length_a   1.000
_cell.length_b   1.000
_cell.length_c   1.000
_cell.angle_alpha   90.00
_cell.angle_beta   90.00
_cell.angle_gamma   90.00
#
_symmetry.space_group_name_H-M   'P 1'
#
loop_
_entity.id
_entity.type
_entity.pdbx_description
1 polymer ?
#
loop_
_entity_poly.entity_id
_entity_poly.type
_entity_poly.pdbx_seq_one_letter_code
_entity_poly.pdbx_strand_id
1 'polypeptide(L)'
;MQWTLVIPLKPLARAKSRLSDTVHDGVRPQLALAFAQDTVAAALACAEVSGVAVVTDDALAARELAALGARIVPDTPRAGLNAALAHGAA
;
A
#
# COMPACT_ATOMS: atom_id res chain seq x y z
N MET A 1 13.88 -11.55 16.14
CA MET A 1 14.31 -10.99 14.84
C MET A 1 13.34 -9.86 14.51
N GLN A 2 13.81 -8.74 13.96
CA GLN A 2 12.93 -7.63 13.54
C GLN A 2 12.72 -7.67 12.03
N TRP A 3 11.48 -7.49 11.59
CA TRP A 3 11.07 -7.58 10.19
C TRP A 3 10.78 -6.19 9.62
N THR A 4 11.12 -5.98 8.35
CA THR A 4 10.54 -4.90 7.55
C THR A 4 9.54 -5.50 6.58
N LEU A 5 8.32 -4.97 6.57
CA LEU A 5 7.26 -5.41 5.66
C LEU A 5 7.25 -4.55 4.40
N VAL A 6 7.10 -5.19 3.24
CA VAL A 6 6.96 -4.51 1.94
C VAL A 6 5.52 -4.71 1.44
N ILE A 7 4.81 -3.61 1.22
CA ILE A 7 3.40 -3.61 0.82
C ILE A 7 3.26 -2.93 -0.55
N PRO A 8 3.03 -3.69 -1.63
CA PRO A 8 2.79 -3.11 -2.95
C PRO A 8 1.34 -2.59 -3.03
N LEU A 9 1.19 -1.33 -3.44
CA LEU A 9 -0.12 -0.69 -3.56
C LEU A 9 -0.28 -0.08 -4.96
N LYS A 10 -1.18 -0.70 -5.73
CA LYS A 10 -1.59 -0.19 -7.05
C LYS A 10 -2.33 1.15 -6.91
N PRO A 11 -2.37 1.97 -7.98
CA PRO A 11 -3.21 3.17 -8.00
C PRO A 11 -4.65 2.89 -7.56
N LEU A 12 -5.16 3.71 -6.65
CA LEU A 12 -6.42 3.47 -5.94
C LEU A 12 -7.59 3.31 -6.91
N ALA A 13 -7.60 4.09 -8.00
CA ALA A 13 -8.62 4.04 -9.05
C ALA A 13 -8.72 2.67 -9.76
N ARG A 14 -7.63 1.88 -9.77
CA ARG A 14 -7.56 0.56 -10.42
C ARG A 14 -7.69 -0.60 -9.44
N ALA A 15 -7.74 -0.32 -8.15
CA ALA A 15 -7.74 -1.33 -7.11
C ALA A 15 -9.14 -1.95 -6.92
N LYS A 16 -9.15 -3.15 -6.32
CA LYS A 16 -10.36 -3.85 -5.85
C LYS A 16 -11.46 -4.01 -6.91
N SER A 17 -11.10 -4.28 -8.18
CA SER A 17 -12.08 -4.46 -9.27
C SER A 17 -13.15 -5.51 -8.98
N ARG A 18 -12.84 -6.54 -8.18
CA ARG A 18 -13.80 -7.55 -7.71
C ARG A 18 -14.92 -7.00 -6.81
N LEU A 19 -14.81 -5.76 -6.35
CA LEU A 19 -15.85 -5.06 -5.58
C LEU A 19 -16.73 -4.17 -6.45
N SER A 20 -16.53 -4.10 -7.78
CA SER A 20 -17.33 -3.26 -8.67
C SER A 20 -18.84 -3.54 -8.59
N ASP A 21 -19.20 -4.79 -8.36
CA ASP A 21 -20.61 -5.22 -8.41
C ASP A 21 -21.35 -4.89 -7.11
N THR A 22 -20.62 -4.61 -6.02
CA THR A 22 -21.17 -4.37 -4.68
C THR A 22 -20.86 -2.98 -4.14
N VAL A 23 -19.88 -2.28 -4.71
CA VAL A 23 -19.42 -0.97 -4.28
C VAL A 23 -19.34 -0.04 -5.49
N HIS A 24 -20.01 1.10 -5.39
CA HIS A 24 -19.99 2.12 -6.43
C HIS A 24 -18.57 2.63 -6.71
N ASP A 25 -18.26 2.90 -7.98
CA ASP A 25 -16.94 3.34 -8.45
C ASP A 25 -16.42 4.59 -7.73
N GLY A 26 -17.32 5.50 -7.34
CA GLY A 26 -16.98 6.70 -6.57
C GLY A 26 -16.45 6.42 -5.15
N VAL A 27 -16.77 5.26 -4.57
CA VAL A 27 -16.40 4.87 -3.20
C VAL A 27 -15.23 3.87 -3.19
N ARG A 28 -15.11 3.03 -4.22
CA ARG A 28 -14.10 1.97 -4.29
C ARG A 28 -12.64 2.45 -4.05
N PRO A 29 -12.18 3.60 -4.59
CA PRO A 29 -10.83 4.10 -4.31
C PRO A 29 -10.63 4.47 -2.83
N GLN A 30 -11.65 5.05 -2.18
CA GLN A 30 -11.60 5.37 -0.75
C GLN A 30 -11.54 4.10 0.10
N LEU A 31 -12.29 3.06 -0.28
CA LEU A 31 -12.22 1.76 0.39
C LEU A 31 -10.87 1.08 0.19
N ALA A 32 -10.27 1.19 -1.01
CA ALA A 32 -8.92 0.68 -1.25
C ALA A 32 -7.88 1.38 -0.37
N LEU A 33 -8.00 2.70 -0.18
CA LEU A 33 -7.15 3.47 0.72
C LEU A 33 -7.36 3.07 2.18
N ALA A 34 -8.61 2.97 2.65
CA ALA A 34 -8.94 2.55 4.01
C ALA A 34 -8.32 1.18 4.34
N PHE A 35 -8.43 0.21 3.43
CA PHE A 35 -7.78 -1.09 3.60
C PHE A 35 -6.26 -0.99 3.71
N ALA A 36 -5.62 -0.10 2.93
CA ALA A 36 -4.19 0.10 3.02
C ALA A 36 -3.80 0.75 4.35
N GLN A 37 -4.57 1.74 4.83
CA GLN A 37 -4.36 2.40 6.12
C GLN A 37 -4.47 1.40 7.27
N ASP A 38 -5.53 0.59 7.30
CA ASP A 38 -5.74 -0.42 8.34
C ASP A 38 -4.62 -1.47 8.34
N THR A 39 -4.18 -1.90 7.15
CA THR A 39 -3.09 -2.88 7.01
C THR A 39 -1.76 -2.30 7.51
N VAL A 40 -1.43 -1.06 7.15
CA VAL A 40 -0.19 -0.39 7.58
C VAL A 40 -0.22 -0.11 9.08
N ALA A 41 -1.33 0.36 9.62
CA ALA A 41 -1.48 0.60 11.05
C ALA A 41 -1.31 -0.68 11.87
N ALA A 42 -1.95 -1.78 11.44
CA ALA A 42 -1.80 -3.08 12.07
C ALA A 42 -0.35 -3.61 12.01
N ALA A 43 0.31 -3.43 10.86
CA ALA A 43 1.71 -3.80 10.68
C ALA A 43 2.65 -3.02 11.61
N LEU A 44 2.47 -1.69 11.73
CA LEU A 44 3.29 -0.83 12.58
C LEU A 44 3.04 -1.04 14.08
N ALA A 45 1.86 -1.56 14.46
CA ALA A 45 1.56 -1.93 15.83
C ALA A 45 2.18 -3.27 16.26
N CYS A 46 2.71 -4.06 15.33
CA CYS A 46 3.30 -5.37 15.60
C CYS A 46 4.73 -5.21 16.17
N ALA A 47 5.00 -5.80 17.34
CA ALA A 47 6.27 -5.64 18.05
C ALA A 47 7.47 -6.18 17.28
N GLU A 48 7.27 -7.22 16.45
CA GLU A 48 8.30 -7.81 15.61
C GLU A 48 8.57 -7.03 14.32
N VAL A 49 7.77 -6.00 13.99
CA VAL A 49 7.93 -5.17 12.79
C VAL A 49 8.68 -3.89 13.15
N SER A 50 9.86 -3.70 12.57
CA SER A 50 10.66 -2.48 12.73
C SER A 50 10.37 -1.40 11.68
N GLY A 51 9.61 -1.74 10.63
CA GLY A 51 9.20 -0.77 9.63
C GLY A 51 8.32 -1.33 8.53
N VAL A 52 7.65 -0.43 7.82
CA VAL A 52 6.80 -0.74 6.67
C VAL A 52 7.25 0.12 5.48
N ALA A 53 7.54 -0.52 4.36
CA ALA A 53 7.76 0.11 3.06
C ALA A 53 6.51 -0.09 2.19
N VAL A 54 5.92 1.00 1.69
CA VAL A 54 4.81 0.94 0.74
C VAL A 54 5.33 1.32 -0.64
N VAL A 55 5.14 0.44 -1.61
CA VAL A 55 5.55 0.67 -3.00
C VAL A 55 4.34 1.18 -3.78
N THR A 56 4.34 2.47 -4.15
CA THR A 56 3.22 3.10 -4.86
C THR A 56 3.60 4.40 -5.57
N ASP A 57 2.93 4.68 -6.69
CA ASP A 57 2.94 5.98 -7.38
C ASP A 57 1.65 6.78 -7.12
N ASP A 58 0.72 6.29 -6.31
CA ASP A 58 -0.52 6.99 -6.01
C ASP A 58 -0.25 8.10 -4.99
N ALA A 59 -0.30 9.36 -5.42
CA ALA A 59 0.07 10.50 -4.58
C ALA A 59 -0.82 10.67 -3.34
N LEU A 60 -2.10 10.29 -3.43
CA LEU A 60 -3.00 10.29 -2.28
C LEU A 60 -2.56 9.22 -1.29
N ALA A 61 -2.43 7.97 -1.75
CA ALA A 61 -2.01 6.89 -0.87
C ALA A 61 -0.63 7.12 -0.26
N ALA A 62 0.34 7.61 -1.04
CA ALA A 62 1.67 7.96 -0.58
C ALA A 62 1.63 8.95 0.60
N ARG A 63 0.86 10.04 0.46
CA ARG A 63 0.73 11.03 1.53
C ARG A 63 0.10 10.44 2.80
N GLU A 64 -1.03 9.76 2.66
CA GLU A 64 -1.79 9.25 3.81
C GLU A 64 -1.04 8.14 4.54
N LEU A 65 -0.35 7.24 3.82
CA LEU A 65 0.40 6.14 4.42
C LEU A 65 1.74 6.61 5.00
N ALA A 66 2.38 7.63 4.41
CA ALA A 66 3.53 8.30 5.02
C ALA A 66 3.16 8.94 6.36
N ALA A 67 1.98 9.58 6.44
CA ALA A 67 1.50 10.17 7.68
C ALA A 67 1.26 9.13 8.80
N LEU A 68 0.99 7.87 8.45
CA LEU A 68 0.91 6.75 9.40
C LEU A 68 2.28 6.22 9.84
N GLY A 69 3.37 6.63 9.19
CA GLY A 69 4.73 6.18 9.50
C GLY A 69 5.32 5.16 8.51
N ALA A 70 4.65 4.88 7.40
CA ALA A 70 5.24 4.05 6.34
C ALA A 70 6.28 4.84 5.53
N ARG A 71 7.34 4.15 5.09
CA ARG A 71 8.27 4.66 4.09
C ARG A 71 7.68 4.46 2.71
N ILE A 72 7.58 5.52 1.91
CA ILE A 72 7.07 5.42 0.54
C ILE A 72 8.22 5.17 -0.44
N VAL A 73 8.04 4.15 -1.28
CA VAL A 73 8.94 3.78 -2.37
C VAL A 73 8.18 3.97 -3.68
N PRO A 74 8.70 4.73 -4.66
CA PRO A 74 8.06 4.84 -5.98
C PRO A 74 7.91 3.48 -6.67
N ASP A 75 6.81 3.25 -7.38
CA ASP A 75 6.61 2.02 -8.14
C ASP A 75 7.29 2.12 -9.52
N THR A 76 8.60 2.36 -9.55
CA THR A 76 9.37 2.43 -10.81
C THR A 76 10.18 1.16 -11.02
N PRO A 77 10.09 0.48 -12.20
CA PRO A 77 9.51 0.92 -13.48
C PRO A 77 8.06 0.43 -13.75
N ARG A 78 7.25 0.12 -12.73
CA ARG A 78 5.90 -0.48 -12.89
C ARG A 78 5.89 -1.83 -13.63
N ALA A 79 6.89 -2.67 -13.39
CA ALA A 79 7.03 -3.99 -14.03
C ALA A 79 6.18 -5.10 -13.38
N GLY A 80 5.13 -4.74 -12.64
CA GLY A 80 4.22 -5.68 -11.99
C GLY A 80 4.59 -6.03 -10.55
N LEU A 81 3.77 -6.91 -9.94
CA LEU A 81 3.78 -7.17 -8.49
C LEU A 81 5.14 -7.61 -7.95
N ASN A 82 5.75 -8.62 -8.57
CA ASN A 82 7.00 -9.19 -8.06
C ASN A 82 8.17 -8.19 -8.19
N ALA A 83 8.19 -7.38 -9.25
CA ALA A 83 9.19 -6.34 -9.42
C ALA A 83 9.04 -5.23 -8.37
N ALA A 84 7.80 -4.82 -8.06
CA ALA A 84 7.53 -3.86 -6.99
C ALA A 84 7.98 -4.40 -5.62
N LEU A 85 7.70 -5.68 -5.32
CA LEU A 85 8.15 -6.33 -4.08
C LEU A 85 9.68 -6.37 -3.98
N ALA A 86 10.37 -6.77 -5.05
CA ALA A 86 11.82 -6.80 -5.09
C ALA A 86 12.43 -5.40 -4.93
N HIS A 87 11.84 -4.38 -5.58
CA HIS A 87 12.30 -3.00 -5.46
C HIS A 87 12.13 -2.44 -4.05
N GLY A 88 10.98 -2.71 -3.40
CA GLY A 88 10.72 -2.24 -2.04
C GLY A 88 11.50 -2.99 -0.94
N ALA A 89 12.07 -4.15 -1.27
CA ALA A 89 12.88 -4.96 -0.35
C ALA A 89 14.40 -4.69 -0.47
N ALA A 90 14.83 -3.98 -1.52
CA ALA A 90 16.21 -3.58 -1.74
C ALA A 90 16.62 -2.41 -0.85
#